data_AF-A0A1K1P8X9-F1
#
_entry.id   AF-A0A1K1P8X9-F1
#
_cell.length_a   1.000
_cell.length_b   1.000
_cell.length_c   1.000
_cell.angle_alpha   90.00
_cell.angle_beta   90.00
_cell.angle_gamma   90.00
#
_symmetry.space_group_name_H-M   'P 1'
#
loop_
_entity.id
_entity.type
_entity.pdbx_description
1 polymer ?
#
loop_
_entity_poly.entity_id
_entity_poly.type
_entity_poly.pdbx_seq_one_letter_code
_entity_poly.pdbx_strand_id
1 'polypeptide(L)'
;MKNIRIYNAPKYSGSDYTEVEPNIYKTILHNDSEMSLALEQVTDPTVLSEVAELDGWKEGEGELYKDLLILTHNGKVYFKEIDDEEGIIFENMEEDTVAYVTSLVFEQEPQFGENAPDDDEISQYPLEDILDKFMCACCDDYPEENAADPINAYCEFESDSLDDIRSLLTIVGKHVYNVEKGDYVDLVIEDE
;
A
#
# COMPACT_ATOMS: atom_id res chain seq x y z
N MET A 1 -10.04 -20.16 -1.12
CA MET A 1 -9.77 -19.35 0.08
C MET A 1 -10.93 -19.52 1.02
N LYS A 2 -10.68 -20.09 2.19
CA LYS A 2 -11.70 -20.31 3.23
C LYS A 2 -11.24 -19.79 4.58
N ASN A 3 -12.13 -19.87 5.56
CA ASN A 3 -11.86 -19.45 6.94
C ASN A 3 -11.35 -17.99 7.00
N ILE A 4 -11.85 -17.16 6.09
CA ILE A 4 -11.45 -15.75 5.95
C ILE A 4 -11.87 -15.00 7.21
N ARG A 5 -10.90 -14.42 7.89
CA ARG A 5 -11.09 -13.74 9.17
C ARG A 5 -10.23 -12.49 9.25
N ILE A 6 -10.63 -11.57 10.12
CA ILE A 6 -9.83 -10.36 10.39
C ILE A 6 -8.50 -10.76 11.03
N TYR A 7 -7.41 -10.22 10.50
CA TYR A 7 -6.11 -10.19 11.14
C TYR A 7 -5.89 -8.82 11.79
N ASN A 8 -5.76 -8.80 13.13
CA ASN A 8 -5.48 -7.57 13.86
C ASN A 8 -3.96 -7.36 13.90
N ALA A 9 -3.39 -6.80 12.83
CA ALA A 9 -1.96 -6.61 12.69
C ALA A 9 -1.41 -5.68 13.80
N PRO A 10 -0.29 -6.02 14.46
CA PRO A 10 0.27 -5.19 15.53
C PRO A 10 0.56 -3.74 15.12
N LYS A 11 0.92 -3.51 13.84
CA LYS A 11 1.23 -2.19 13.28
C LYS A 11 0.07 -1.20 13.39
N TYR A 12 -1.18 -1.67 13.42
CA TYR A 12 -2.36 -0.80 13.62
C TYR A 12 -2.43 -0.12 14.98
N SER A 13 -1.61 -0.54 15.95
CA SER A 13 -1.47 0.17 17.23
C SER A 13 -0.53 1.38 17.15
N GLY A 14 0.16 1.55 16.02
CA GLY A 14 1.09 2.66 15.78
C GLY A 14 0.38 3.99 15.51
N SER A 15 1.16 5.09 15.54
CA SER A 15 0.65 6.44 15.27
C SER A 15 0.17 6.67 13.83
N ASP A 16 0.64 5.82 12.92
CA ASP A 16 0.48 6.00 11.47
C ASP A 16 -0.88 5.46 10.98
N TYR A 17 -1.64 4.82 11.88
CA TYR A 17 -2.95 4.25 11.63
C TYR A 17 -3.97 4.85 12.58
N THR A 18 -5.15 5.19 12.05
CA THR A 18 -6.31 5.61 12.83
C THR A 18 -7.49 4.72 12.48
N GLU A 19 -7.99 3.95 13.44
CA GLU A 19 -9.22 3.17 13.24
C GLU A 19 -10.40 4.11 12.96
N VAL A 20 -10.99 3.99 11.78
CA VAL A 20 -12.15 4.80 11.35
C VAL A 20 -13.46 4.03 11.50
N GLU A 21 -13.41 2.71 11.35
CA GLU A 21 -14.49 1.76 11.59
C GLU A 21 -13.91 0.45 12.14
N PRO A 22 -14.72 -0.44 12.75
CA PRO A 22 -14.21 -1.70 13.28
C PRO A 22 -13.39 -2.47 12.24
N ASN A 23 -12.09 -2.64 12.52
CA ASN A 23 -11.11 -3.31 11.66
C ASN A 23 -10.79 -2.60 10.33
N ILE A 24 -11.14 -1.32 10.18
CA ILE A 24 -10.75 -0.49 9.04
C ILE A 24 -9.94 0.70 9.55
N TYR A 25 -8.73 0.84 9.04
CA TYR A 25 -7.78 1.85 9.48
C TYR A 25 -7.51 2.82 8.34
N LYS A 26 -7.52 4.11 8.67
CA LYS A 26 -7.02 5.15 7.78
C LYS A 26 -5.51 5.31 8.02
N THR A 27 -4.75 5.38 6.95
CA THR A 27 -3.32 5.71 6.96
C THR A 27 -2.99 6.71 5.87
N ILE A 28 -1.75 7.18 5.85
CA ILE A 28 -1.19 8.01 4.80
C ILE A 28 -0.14 7.19 4.08
N LEU A 29 -0.34 6.98 2.78
CA LEU A 29 0.69 6.41 1.93
C LEU A 29 1.65 7.52 1.59
N HIS A 30 2.84 7.42 2.16
CA HIS A 30 3.97 8.21 1.73
C HIS A 30 4.50 7.57 0.46
N ASN A 31 4.40 8.27 -0.67
CA ASN A 31 5.00 7.84 -1.94
C ASN A 31 6.55 7.97 -1.94
N ASP A 32 7.13 8.14 -0.76
CA ASP A 32 8.54 7.94 -0.49
C ASP A 32 8.85 6.44 -0.48
N SER A 33 8.64 5.75 -1.60
CA SER A 33 9.31 4.48 -1.79
C SER A 33 10.82 4.79 -1.86
N GLU A 34 11.65 4.13 -1.05
CA GLU A 34 13.11 4.24 -1.13
C GLU A 34 13.67 3.89 -2.53
N MET A 35 12.80 3.45 -3.45
CA MET A 35 13.10 2.99 -4.81
C MET A 35 12.74 4.03 -5.89
N SER A 36 12.02 5.11 -5.58
CA SER A 36 11.61 6.10 -6.59
C SER A 36 11.47 7.51 -6.03
N LEU A 37 12.08 8.48 -6.71
CA LEU A 37 11.94 9.90 -6.42
C LEU A 37 11.23 10.60 -7.59
N ALA A 38 9.95 10.95 -7.40
CA ALA A 38 9.14 11.65 -8.40
C ALA A 38 9.05 13.14 -8.04
N LEU A 39 9.74 13.98 -8.81
CA LEU A 39 9.87 15.42 -8.54
C LEU A 39 9.28 16.27 -9.66
N GLU A 40 8.58 17.33 -9.29
CA GLU A 40 8.24 18.42 -10.20
C GLU A 40 8.90 19.72 -9.77
N GLN A 41 9.19 20.57 -10.75
CA GLN A 41 9.73 21.89 -10.48
C GLN A 41 8.66 22.77 -9.83
N VAL A 42 9.03 23.43 -8.74
CA VAL A 42 8.22 24.50 -8.14
C VAL A 42 8.13 25.65 -9.15
N THR A 43 6.94 25.87 -9.70
CA THR A 43 6.69 26.93 -10.69
C THR A 43 5.89 28.11 -10.14
N ASP A 44 5.32 28.00 -8.93
CA ASP A 44 4.67 29.13 -8.26
C ASP A 44 5.75 30.13 -7.78
N PRO A 45 5.77 31.37 -8.30
CA PRO A 45 6.81 32.34 -7.99
C PRO A 45 6.79 32.81 -6.53
N THR A 46 5.64 32.73 -5.85
CA THR A 46 5.49 33.09 -4.44
C THR A 46 6.19 32.04 -3.58
N VAL A 47 5.86 30.76 -3.81
CA VAL A 47 6.47 29.62 -3.11
C VAL A 47 7.97 29.58 -3.38
N LEU A 48 8.38 29.76 -4.63
CA LEU A 48 9.79 29.78 -5.01
C LEU A 48 10.55 30.87 -4.25
N SER A 49 10.02 32.10 -4.19
CA SER A 49 10.66 33.20 -3.47
C SER A 49 10.75 32.96 -1.96
N GLU A 50 9.74 32.32 -1.37
CA GLU A 50 9.74 31.98 0.04
C GLU A 50 10.79 30.91 0.34
N VAL A 51 10.75 29.79 -0.39
CA VAL A 51 11.57 28.60 -0.12
C VAL A 51 13.04 28.81 -0.51
N ALA A 52 13.32 29.59 -1.55
CA ALA A 52 14.70 29.85 -1.99
C ALA A 52 15.54 30.57 -0.92
N GLU A 53 14.92 31.42 -0.09
CA GLU A 53 15.59 32.19 0.96
C GLU A 53 15.66 31.46 2.31
N LEU A 54 15.07 30.26 2.44
CA LEU A 54 15.08 29.50 3.68
C LEU A 54 16.45 28.87 3.94
N ASP A 55 16.94 29.07 5.17
CA ASP A 55 18.03 28.29 5.75
C ASP A 55 17.53 26.88 6.14
N GLY A 56 18.45 25.93 6.31
CA GLY A 56 18.13 24.61 6.89
C GLY A 56 18.07 23.45 5.90
N TRP A 57 18.46 23.69 4.64
CA TRP A 57 18.76 22.64 3.67
C TRP A 57 19.82 21.67 4.20
N LYS A 58 19.57 20.37 4.06
CA LYS A 58 20.47 19.30 4.49
C LYS A 58 20.76 18.36 3.34
N GLU A 59 21.98 17.84 3.26
CA GLU A 59 22.30 16.76 2.32
C GLU A 59 21.41 15.55 2.59
N GLY A 60 20.86 14.97 1.52
CA GLY A 60 20.07 13.76 1.58
C GLY A 60 20.91 12.54 1.94
N GLU A 61 20.30 11.59 2.66
CA GLU A 61 20.95 10.33 3.03
C GLU A 61 20.49 9.20 2.10
N GLY A 62 21.36 8.23 1.83
CA GLY A 62 21.07 7.09 0.96
C GLY A 62 21.38 7.31 -0.52
N GLU A 63 21.43 6.23 -1.29
CA GLU A 63 21.84 6.27 -2.70
C GLU A 63 20.93 7.13 -3.58
N LEU A 64 19.64 7.22 -3.23
CA LEU A 64 18.64 7.97 -3.99
C LEU A 64 18.78 9.50 -3.81
N TYR A 65 19.24 9.95 -2.63
CA TYR A 65 19.23 11.38 -2.26
C TYR A 65 20.62 12.01 -2.10
N LYS A 66 21.70 11.24 -2.31
CA LYS A 66 23.10 11.68 -2.07
C LYS A 66 23.53 12.94 -2.83
N ASP A 67 22.87 13.24 -3.95
CA ASP A 67 23.19 14.39 -4.80
C ASP A 67 22.22 15.57 -4.56
N LEU A 68 21.37 15.48 -3.53
CA LEU A 68 20.30 16.43 -3.25
C LEU A 68 20.46 17.10 -1.88
N LEU A 69 20.05 18.37 -1.82
CA LEU A 69 19.71 19.10 -0.61
C LEU A 69 18.21 19.01 -0.38
N ILE A 70 17.81 18.69 0.84
CA ILE A 70 16.42 18.48 1.27
C ILE A 70 16.04 19.53 2.32
N LEU A 71 14.85 20.11 2.18
CA LEU A 71 14.24 21.02 3.15
C LEU A 71 12.79 20.65 3.40
N THR A 72 12.41 20.45 4.66
CA THR A 72 11.00 20.32 5.07
C THR A 72 10.47 21.67 5.54
N HIS A 73 9.42 22.19 4.91
CA HIS A 73 8.78 23.44 5.27
C HIS A 73 7.26 23.35 5.09
N ASN A 74 6.49 23.78 6.09
CA ASN A 74 5.01 23.71 6.10
C ASN A 74 4.42 22.32 5.77
N GLY A 75 5.10 21.23 6.15
CA GLY A 75 4.65 19.87 5.87
C GLY A 75 4.93 19.39 4.44
N LYS A 76 5.58 20.20 3.60
CA LYS A 76 6.09 19.80 2.29
C LYS A 76 7.61 19.59 2.35
N VAL A 77 8.10 18.72 1.48
CA VAL A 77 9.53 18.48 1.27
C VAL A 77 9.95 19.08 -0.06
N TYR A 78 11.04 19.84 -0.03
CA TYR A 78 11.64 20.50 -1.19
C TYR A 78 13.04 19.96 -1.42
N PHE A 79 13.45 19.96 -2.69
CA PHE A 79 14.73 19.42 -3.14
C PHE A 79 15.48 20.42 -4.03
N LYS A 80 16.80 20.40 -3.94
CA LYS A 80 17.74 21.09 -4.83
C LYS A 80 18.90 20.14 -5.14
N GLU A 81 19.52 20.22 -6.31
CA GLU A 81 20.79 19.52 -6.50
C GLU A 81 21.91 20.26 -5.75
N ILE A 82 22.88 19.52 -5.20
CA ILE A 82 23.98 20.10 -4.41
C ILE A 82 24.82 21.08 -5.26
N ASP A 83 25.02 20.77 -6.54
CA ASP A 83 25.86 21.52 -7.47
C ASP A 83 25.05 22.37 -8.47
N ASP A 84 23.81 22.74 -8.13
CA ASP A 84 22.95 23.51 -9.04
C ASP A 84 23.32 25.01 -9.12
N GLU A 85 23.72 25.45 -10.32
CA GLU A 85 23.98 26.86 -10.62
C GLU A 85 22.70 27.66 -10.97
N GLU A 86 21.62 26.97 -11.38
CA GLU A 86 20.37 27.59 -11.83
C GLU A 86 19.38 27.86 -10.68
N GLY A 87 19.57 27.21 -9.52
CA GLY A 87 18.75 27.39 -8.32
C GLY A 87 17.34 26.84 -8.46
N ILE A 88 17.16 25.78 -9.25
CA ILE A 88 15.91 25.06 -9.45
C ILE A 88 15.53 24.35 -8.15
N ILE A 89 14.28 24.55 -7.76
CA ILE A 89 13.69 23.92 -6.58
C ILE A 89 12.61 22.96 -7.06
N PHE A 90 12.66 21.75 -6.53
CA PHE A 90 11.68 20.72 -6.78
C PHE A 90 10.83 20.45 -5.54
N GLU A 91 9.61 19.97 -5.75
CA GLU A 91 8.77 19.35 -4.73
C GLU A 91 8.35 17.95 -5.21
N ASN A 92 7.91 17.08 -4.30
CA ASN A 92 7.37 15.77 -4.68
C ASN A 92 6.15 15.97 -5.60
N MET A 93 6.11 15.26 -6.73
CA MET A 93 4.95 15.27 -7.65
C MET A 93 3.71 14.66 -7.00
N GLU A 94 3.92 13.75 -6.07
CA GLU A 94 2.85 12.97 -5.47
C GLU A 94 2.63 13.46 -4.04
N GLU A 95 1.44 13.98 -3.79
CA GLU A 95 1.01 14.31 -2.44
C GLU A 95 0.78 13.03 -1.66
N ASP A 96 1.09 13.05 -0.36
CA ASP A 96 0.63 12.06 0.62
C ASP A 96 -0.84 11.69 0.34
N THR A 97 -1.08 10.44 -0.03
CA THR A 97 -2.44 9.98 -0.32
C THR A 97 -3.05 9.33 0.91
N VAL A 98 -4.32 9.64 1.15
CA VAL A 98 -5.08 8.95 2.20
C VAL A 98 -5.47 7.58 1.66
N ALA A 99 -5.16 6.55 2.43
CA ALA A 99 -5.62 5.20 2.15
C ALA A 99 -6.38 4.61 3.34
N TYR A 100 -7.23 3.63 3.03
CA TYR A 100 -7.94 2.81 3.97
C TYR A 100 -7.42 1.39 3.84
N VAL A 101 -7.09 0.78 4.97
CA VAL A 101 -6.52 -0.55 5.03
C VAL A 101 -7.28 -1.46 5.98
N THR A 102 -7.24 -2.75 5.68
CA THR A 102 -7.64 -3.82 6.59
C THR A 102 -6.77 -5.05 6.32
N SER A 103 -6.61 -5.91 7.31
CA SER A 103 -5.85 -7.15 7.14
C SER A 103 -6.74 -8.35 7.31
N LEU A 104 -6.60 -9.30 6.38
CA LEU A 104 -7.30 -10.56 6.40
C LEU A 104 -6.29 -11.70 6.52
N VAL A 105 -6.75 -12.79 7.12
CA VAL A 105 -6.06 -14.06 7.13
C VAL A 105 -7.01 -15.15 6.65
N PHE A 106 -6.53 -16.05 5.81
CA PHE A 106 -7.34 -17.06 5.14
C PHE A 106 -6.54 -18.33 4.85
N GLU A 107 -7.23 -19.46 4.67
CA GLU A 107 -6.61 -20.71 4.25
C GLU A 107 -6.70 -20.85 2.73
N GLN A 108 -5.56 -21.16 2.11
CA GLN A 108 -5.48 -21.45 0.68
C GLN A 108 -5.89 -22.91 0.39
N GLU A 109 -6.48 -23.15 -0.76
CA GLU A 109 -7.08 -24.44 -1.12
C GLU A 109 -6.53 -25.01 -2.43
N PRO A 110 -5.52 -25.88 -2.37
CA PRO A 110 -4.87 -26.47 -3.54
C PRO A 110 -5.82 -27.18 -4.51
N GLN A 111 -6.96 -27.69 -4.04
CA GLN A 111 -7.96 -28.29 -4.91
C GLN A 111 -8.62 -27.30 -5.89
N PHE A 112 -8.53 -26.00 -5.62
CA PHE A 112 -8.97 -24.90 -6.49
C PHE A 112 -7.80 -24.23 -7.23
N GLY A 113 -6.60 -24.82 -7.19
CA GLY A 113 -5.39 -24.28 -7.82
C GLY A 113 -4.68 -23.21 -7.01
N GLU A 114 -5.12 -22.97 -5.78
CA GLU A 114 -4.51 -22.00 -4.87
C GLU A 114 -3.24 -22.58 -4.27
N ASN A 115 -2.14 -21.83 -4.30
CA ASN A 115 -0.85 -22.23 -3.74
C ASN A 115 -0.32 -23.54 -4.36
N ALA A 116 -0.48 -23.70 -5.69
CA ALA A 116 -0.08 -24.89 -6.42
C ALA A 116 1.01 -24.58 -7.47
N PRO A 117 2.20 -25.19 -7.40
CA PRO A 117 2.69 -26.07 -6.33
C PRO A 117 2.86 -25.32 -4.99
N ASP A 118 2.88 -26.05 -3.86
CA ASP A 118 3.06 -25.48 -2.51
C ASP A 118 4.22 -24.47 -2.50
N ASP A 119 3.89 -23.21 -2.21
CA ASP A 119 4.78 -22.07 -2.09
C ASP A 119 4.53 -21.37 -0.74
N ASP A 120 5.55 -20.68 -0.24
CA ASP A 120 5.47 -19.82 0.94
C ASP A 120 4.80 -18.48 0.57
N GLU A 121 4.74 -18.14 -0.72
CA GLU A 121 4.05 -16.96 -1.26
C GLU A 121 2.52 -17.16 -1.32
N ILE A 122 1.79 -16.04 -1.23
CA ILE A 122 0.33 -16.05 -1.40
C ILE A 122 0.00 -16.29 -2.88
N SER A 123 -0.90 -17.25 -3.14
CA SER A 123 -1.36 -17.55 -4.48
C SER A 123 -2.00 -16.35 -5.16
N GLN A 124 -1.61 -16.10 -6.40
CA GLN A 124 -2.24 -15.07 -7.24
C GLN A 124 -3.74 -15.30 -7.41
N TYR A 125 -4.19 -16.55 -7.53
CA TYR A 125 -5.62 -16.87 -7.66
C TYR A 125 -6.14 -17.55 -6.40
N PRO A 126 -7.30 -17.14 -5.84
CA PRO A 126 -8.22 -16.09 -6.31
C PRO A 126 -7.88 -14.66 -5.85
N LEU A 127 -6.68 -14.39 -5.29
CA LEU A 127 -6.34 -13.09 -4.70
C LEU A 127 -6.49 -11.92 -5.68
N GLU A 128 -5.92 -12.03 -6.89
CA GLU A 128 -6.01 -11.00 -7.94
C GLU A 128 -7.47 -10.67 -8.29
N ASP A 129 -8.33 -11.68 -8.43
CA ASP A 129 -9.75 -11.46 -8.72
C ASP A 129 -10.49 -10.80 -7.55
N ILE A 130 -10.08 -11.06 -6.30
CA ILE A 130 -10.60 -10.37 -5.11
C ILE A 130 -10.16 -8.90 -5.15
N LEU A 131 -8.87 -8.65 -5.40
CA LEU A 131 -8.31 -7.30 -5.52
C LEU A 131 -9.06 -6.49 -6.59
N ASP A 132 -9.22 -7.05 -7.79
CA ASP A 132 -9.94 -6.42 -8.90
C ASP A 132 -11.43 -6.21 -8.59
N LYS A 133 -12.09 -7.21 -8.00
CA LYS A 133 -13.53 -7.15 -7.70
C LYS A 133 -13.86 -6.06 -6.68
N PHE A 134 -12.99 -5.86 -5.70
CA PHE A 134 -13.19 -4.91 -4.60
C PHE A 134 -12.35 -3.65 -4.75
N MET A 135 -11.71 -3.42 -5.90
CA MET A 135 -10.89 -2.23 -6.16
C MET A 135 -9.83 -1.99 -5.07
N CYS A 136 -9.16 -3.07 -4.67
CA CYS A 136 -8.13 -3.06 -3.63
C CYS A 136 -6.76 -3.45 -4.21
N ALA A 137 -5.68 -3.12 -3.49
CA ALA A 137 -4.34 -3.64 -3.70
C ALA A 137 -3.88 -4.44 -2.46
N CYS A 138 -2.93 -5.38 -2.62
CA CYS A 138 -2.21 -5.94 -1.47
C CYS A 138 -0.98 -5.05 -1.23
N CYS A 139 -0.89 -4.41 -0.07
CA CYS A 139 0.20 -3.47 0.26
C CYS A 139 1.22 -4.06 1.25
N ASP A 140 0.86 -5.11 1.97
CA ASP A 140 1.77 -5.86 2.84
C ASP A 140 1.37 -7.34 2.81
N ASP A 141 2.30 -8.19 2.41
CA ASP A 141 2.14 -9.64 2.33
C ASP A 141 2.67 -10.35 3.58
N TYR A 142 2.99 -9.64 4.67
CA TYR A 142 3.36 -10.22 5.97
C TYR A 142 4.31 -11.43 5.87
N PRO A 143 5.51 -11.26 5.31
CA PRO A 143 6.39 -12.38 4.94
C PRO A 143 6.86 -13.17 6.16
N GLU A 144 6.99 -12.53 7.33
CA GLU A 144 7.35 -13.23 8.57
C GLU A 144 6.22 -14.12 9.09
N GLU A 145 4.97 -13.63 9.06
CA GLU A 145 3.79 -14.40 9.44
C GLU A 145 3.54 -15.55 8.47
N ASN A 146 3.62 -15.30 7.16
CA ASN A 146 3.41 -16.32 6.13
C ASN A 146 4.49 -17.42 6.17
N ALA A 147 5.74 -17.07 6.46
CA ALA A 147 6.79 -18.08 6.66
C ALA A 147 6.60 -18.90 7.96
N ALA A 148 5.91 -18.35 8.97
CA ALA A 148 5.72 -19.01 10.26
C ALA A 148 4.43 -19.86 10.34
N ASP A 149 3.43 -19.60 9.50
CA ASP A 149 2.15 -20.31 9.47
C ASP A 149 1.88 -20.94 8.09
N PRO A 150 2.24 -22.23 7.88
CA PRO A 150 2.10 -22.88 6.58
C PRO A 150 0.65 -23.20 6.18
N ILE A 151 -0.32 -22.88 7.04
CA ILE A 151 -1.75 -23.16 6.79
C ILE A 151 -2.47 -21.89 6.34
N ASN A 152 -2.07 -20.74 6.87
CA ASN A 152 -2.76 -19.47 6.66
C ASN A 152 -1.91 -18.51 5.83
N ALA A 153 -2.58 -17.75 4.97
CA ALA A 153 -2.02 -16.60 4.28
C ALA A 153 -2.55 -15.31 4.90
N TYR A 154 -1.65 -14.35 5.14
CA TYR A 154 -1.89 -13.03 5.72
C TYR A 154 -1.62 -11.98 4.64
N CYS A 155 -2.58 -11.08 4.36
CA CYS A 155 -2.38 -9.93 3.46
C CYS A 155 -3.11 -8.71 4.00
N GLU A 156 -2.46 -7.55 3.88
CA GLU A 156 -3.08 -6.23 4.07
C GLU A 156 -3.64 -5.75 2.74
N PHE A 157 -4.92 -5.41 2.77
CA PHE A 157 -5.65 -4.85 1.64
C PHE A 157 -5.76 -3.34 1.80
N GLU A 158 -5.57 -2.63 0.71
CA GLU A 158 -5.56 -1.18 0.63
C GLU A 158 -6.51 -0.67 -0.45
N SER A 159 -7.19 0.44 -0.19
CA SER A 159 -7.92 1.22 -1.18
C SER A 159 -7.92 2.70 -0.81
N ASP A 160 -8.00 3.58 -1.80
CA ASP A 160 -8.26 5.02 -1.60
C ASP A 160 -9.72 5.29 -1.16
N SER A 161 -10.57 4.26 -1.19
CA SER A 161 -12.00 4.30 -0.89
C SER A 161 -12.36 3.47 0.34
N LEU A 162 -12.95 4.12 1.34
CA LEU A 162 -13.50 3.43 2.52
C LEU A 162 -14.62 2.44 2.14
N ASP A 163 -15.41 2.75 1.10
CA ASP A 163 -16.51 1.89 0.65
C ASP A 163 -16.02 0.59 0.00
N ASP A 164 -14.83 0.63 -0.60
CA ASP A 164 -14.19 -0.53 -1.22
C ASP A 164 -13.70 -1.49 -0.14
N ILE A 165 -13.05 -1.00 0.93
CA ILE A 165 -12.69 -1.81 2.09
C ILE A 165 -13.94 -2.38 2.79
N ARG A 166 -15.01 -1.59 2.95
CA ARG A 166 -16.29 -2.10 3.48
C ARG A 166 -16.84 -3.24 2.63
N SER A 167 -16.76 -3.10 1.31
CA SER A 167 -17.21 -4.12 0.36
C SER A 167 -16.35 -5.38 0.43
N LEU A 168 -15.04 -5.23 0.51
CA LEU A 168 -14.10 -6.34 0.73
C LEU A 168 -14.47 -7.12 2.00
N LEU A 169 -14.70 -6.43 3.12
CA LEU A 169 -15.04 -7.08 4.40
C LEU A 169 -16.32 -7.92 4.36
N THR A 170 -17.15 -7.82 3.31
CA THR A 170 -18.30 -8.72 3.11
C THR A 170 -17.92 -10.17 2.81
N ILE A 171 -16.66 -10.46 2.50
CA ILE A 171 -16.16 -11.82 2.28
C ILE A 171 -15.72 -12.52 3.58
N VAL A 172 -15.63 -11.81 4.69
CA VAL A 172 -15.28 -12.40 5.99
C VAL A 172 -16.30 -13.49 6.34
N GLY A 173 -15.81 -14.67 6.74
CA GLY A 173 -16.64 -15.84 7.02
C GLY A 173 -17.08 -16.63 5.80
N LYS A 174 -16.86 -16.12 4.57
CA LYS A 174 -17.25 -16.78 3.34
C LYS A 174 -16.14 -17.68 2.79
N HIS A 175 -16.52 -18.54 1.85
CA HIS A 175 -15.61 -19.32 1.03
C HIS A 175 -15.56 -18.69 -0.37
N VAL A 176 -14.34 -18.39 -0.83
CA VAL A 176 -14.06 -17.66 -2.05
C VAL A 176 -13.09 -18.45 -2.90
N TYR A 177 -13.43 -18.73 -4.14
CA TYR A 177 -12.61 -19.55 -5.03
C TYR A 177 -12.93 -19.28 -6.49
N ASN A 178 -11.99 -19.64 -7.36
CA ASN A 178 -12.16 -19.53 -8.81
C ASN A 178 -12.73 -20.80 -9.42
N VAL A 179 -13.61 -20.65 -10.41
CA VAL A 179 -14.18 -21.75 -11.20
C VAL A 179 -13.99 -21.50 -12.68
N GLU A 180 -13.39 -22.46 -13.37
CA GLU A 180 -13.32 -22.46 -14.83
C GLU A 180 -14.71 -22.66 -15.46
N LYS A 181 -15.09 -21.76 -16.36
CA LYS A 181 -16.30 -21.86 -17.21
C LYS A 181 -15.94 -21.68 -18.67
N GLY A 182 -15.43 -22.76 -19.27
CA GLY A 182 -14.97 -22.74 -20.66
C GLY A 182 -13.69 -21.93 -20.76
N ASP A 183 -13.75 -20.81 -21.49
CA ASP A 183 -12.59 -19.93 -21.72
C ASP A 183 -12.45 -18.81 -20.67
N TYR A 184 -13.28 -18.83 -19.61
CA TYR A 184 -13.32 -17.80 -18.57
C TYR A 184 -13.12 -18.43 -17.18
N VAL A 185 -12.60 -17.62 -16.27
CA VAL A 185 -12.53 -17.93 -14.84
C VAL A 185 -13.50 -16.99 -14.13
N ASP A 186 -14.42 -17.55 -13.36
CA ASP A 186 -15.35 -16.78 -12.53
C ASP A 186 -14.92 -16.86 -11.07
N LEU A 187 -14.82 -15.71 -10.40
CA LEU A 187 -14.71 -15.64 -8.94
C LEU A 187 -16.05 -15.97 -8.29
N VAL A 188 -16.07 -17.01 -7.47
CA VAL A 188 -17.23 -17.42 -6.67
C VAL A 188 -17.04 -16.97 -5.23
N ILE A 189 -18.07 -16.34 -4.68
CA ILE A 189 -18.16 -15.97 -3.26
C ILE A 189 -19.42 -16.65 -2.72
N GLU A 190 -19.26 -17.69 -1.90
CA GLU A 190 -20.39 -18.43 -1.33
C GLU A 190 -21.09 -17.60 -0.25
N ASP A 191 -22.42 -17.62 -0.24
CA ASP A 191 -23.18 -17.11 0.90
C ASP A 191 -23.10 -18.10 2.08
N GLU A 192 -23.21 -17.59 3.31
CA GLU A 192 -23.24 -18.40 4.55
C GLU A 192 -24.39 -19.43 4.59
#